data_AF-A0AAJ7L2Y6-F1
#
_entry.id   AF-A0AAJ7L2Y6-F1
#
_cell.length_a   1.000
_cell.length_b   1.000
_cell.length_c   1.000
_cell.angle_alpha   90.00
_cell.angle_beta   90.00
_cell.angle_gamma   90.00
#
_symmetry.space_group_name_H-M   'P 1'
#
loop_
_entity.id
_entity.type
_entity.pdbx_description
1 polymer ?
#
loop_
_entity_poly.entity_id
_entity_poly.type
_entity_poly.pdbx_seq_one_letter_code
_entity_poly.pdbx_strand_id
1 'polypeptide(L)'
;MATTQARRPLPTSLDDEDFAKRLRSSYGAAALGAAKKYHEFGIQLARYLDRVAFLSRCLNVRLIPETHKLKNENVQNTAKVTTILMKHSKKLMKADLDHNRLRKEQVEKNLERLMYKMKKLVKCRDDLKLIHSICHVDHNKELKKLQTASRAEFRKLLETYRKPSKYTDLAFSDEEPPKDSDSSSTDSD
;
A
#
# COMPACT_ATOMS: atom_id res chain seq x y z
N MET A 1 -11.49 41.07 34.20
CA MET A 1 -12.01 39.69 34.11
C MET A 1 -11.34 39.01 32.92
N ALA A 2 -10.40 38.10 33.19
CA ALA A 2 -9.73 37.34 32.14
C ALA A 2 -10.64 36.19 31.71
N THR A 3 -11.15 36.23 30.49
CA THR A 3 -11.89 35.12 29.87
C THR A 3 -10.90 34.01 29.57
N THR A 4 -10.87 33.00 30.43
CA THR A 4 -10.20 31.72 30.17
C THR A 4 -10.86 31.08 28.95
N GLN A 5 -10.31 31.32 27.75
CA GLN A 5 -10.71 30.58 26.56
C GLN A 5 -10.38 29.10 26.79
N ALA A 6 -11.40 28.29 27.07
CA ALA A 6 -11.29 26.85 27.07
C ALA A 6 -10.65 26.42 25.75
N ARG A 7 -9.45 25.84 25.81
CA ARG A 7 -8.76 25.30 24.63
C ARG A 7 -9.68 24.26 24.01
N ARG A 8 -10.30 24.58 22.88
CA ARG A 8 -11.09 23.60 22.12
C ARG A 8 -10.19 22.40 21.82
N PRO A 9 -10.72 21.17 21.95
CA PRO A 9 -9.95 19.97 21.61
C PRO A 9 -9.46 20.07 20.15
N LEU A 10 -8.24 19.62 19.91
CA LEU A 10 -7.69 19.55 18.56
C LEU A 10 -8.52 18.54 17.74
N PRO A 11 -8.96 18.89 16.53
CA PRO A 11 -9.73 17.99 15.70
C PRO A 11 -8.86 16.79 15.30
N THR A 12 -9.46 15.61 15.35
CA THR A 12 -8.80 14.34 15.03
C THR A 12 -9.15 13.83 13.64
N SER A 13 -10.14 14.44 12.98
CA SER A 13 -10.63 14.07 11.65
C SER A 13 -10.88 15.29 10.78
N LEU A 14 -10.76 15.14 9.46
CA LEU A 14 -11.18 16.16 8.49
C LEU A 14 -12.70 16.26 8.35
N ASP A 15 -13.44 15.27 8.84
CA ASP A 15 -14.90 15.25 8.82
C ASP A 15 -15.51 15.80 10.13
N ASP A 16 -14.68 16.26 11.06
CA ASP A 16 -15.13 17.06 12.20
C ASP A 16 -15.85 18.32 11.67
N GLU A 17 -17.14 18.45 12.00
CA GLU A 17 -17.99 19.51 11.45
C GLU A 17 -17.48 20.91 11.80
N ASP A 18 -16.97 21.11 13.01
CA ASP A 18 -16.45 22.40 13.47
C ASP A 18 -15.15 22.74 12.74
N PHE A 19 -14.28 21.76 12.52
CA PHE A 19 -13.05 21.96 11.77
C PHE A 19 -13.31 22.18 10.28
N ALA A 20 -14.19 21.39 9.66
CA ALA A 20 -14.58 21.54 8.27
C ALA A 20 -15.26 22.89 8.02
N LYS A 21 -16.15 23.32 8.93
CA LYS A 21 -16.78 24.65 8.88
C LYS A 21 -15.74 25.76 9.04
N ARG A 22 -14.79 25.63 9.97
CA ARG A 22 -13.67 26.58 10.13
C ARG A 22 -12.85 26.70 8.84
N LEU A 23 -12.40 25.58 8.27
CA LEU A 23 -11.63 25.56 7.04
C LEU A 23 -12.38 26.18 5.87
N ARG A 24 -13.68 25.85 5.74
CA ARG A 24 -14.54 26.40 4.69
C ARG A 24 -14.76 27.91 4.84
N SER A 25 -14.97 28.39 6.06
CA SER A 25 -15.18 29.82 6.34
C SER A 25 -13.89 30.63 6.18
N SER A 26 -12.74 30.10 6.62
CA SER A 26 -11.46 30.83 6.60
C SER A 26 -10.76 30.80 5.24
N TYR A 27 -10.86 29.71 4.48
CA TYR A 27 -10.09 29.50 3.24
C TYR A 27 -10.96 29.12 2.02
N GLY A 28 -12.27 29.02 2.20
CA GLY A 28 -13.22 28.67 1.15
C GLY A 28 -13.35 27.16 0.89
N ALA A 29 -14.34 26.81 0.06
CA ALA A 29 -14.65 25.42 -0.29
C ALA A 29 -13.50 24.71 -1.04
N ALA A 30 -12.69 25.45 -1.79
CA ALA A 30 -11.56 24.90 -2.53
C ALA A 30 -10.47 24.33 -1.60
N ALA A 31 -10.22 24.97 -0.46
CA ALA A 31 -9.25 24.51 0.54
C ALA A 31 -9.71 23.22 1.22
N LEU A 32 -10.97 23.17 1.65
CA LEU A 32 -11.56 21.96 2.23
C LEU A 32 -11.56 20.80 1.22
N GLY A 33 -11.93 21.06 -0.04
CA GLY A 33 -11.87 20.05 -1.10
C GLY A 33 -10.45 19.54 -1.38
N ALA A 34 -9.45 20.42 -1.33
CA ALA A 34 -8.05 20.01 -1.46
C ALA A 34 -7.57 19.14 -0.28
N ALA A 35 -7.96 19.50 0.95
CA ALA A 35 -7.66 18.71 2.15
C ALA A 35 -8.28 17.31 2.10
N LYS A 36 -9.56 17.21 1.70
CA LYS A 36 -10.24 15.92 1.55
C LYS A 36 -9.61 15.03 0.47
N LYS A 37 -9.25 15.61 -0.69
CA LYS A 37 -8.52 14.88 -1.74
C LYS A 37 -7.13 14.44 -1.28
N TYR A 38 -6.47 15.25 -0.45
CA TYR A 38 -5.14 14.92 0.08
C TYR A 38 -5.22 13.74 1.04
N HIS A 39 -6.24 13.72 1.89
CA HIS A 39 -6.55 12.58 2.73
C HIS A 39 -6.85 11.32 1.90
N GLU A 40 -7.73 11.43 0.90
CA GLU A 40 -8.09 10.30 0.03
C GLU A 40 -6.87 9.70 -0.68
N PHE A 41 -6.01 10.54 -1.26
CA PHE A 41 -4.77 10.08 -1.88
C PHE A 41 -3.78 9.49 -0.87
N GLY A 42 -3.76 9.98 0.38
CA GLY A 42 -2.99 9.38 1.46
C GLY A 42 -3.44 7.95 1.74
N ILE A 43 -4.75 7.71 1.81
CA ILE A 43 -5.32 6.36 1.99
C ILE A 43 -5.04 5.47 0.77
N GLN A 44 -5.19 5.99 -0.45
CA GLN A 44 -4.85 5.25 -1.67
C GLN A 44 -3.37 4.86 -1.70
N LEU A 45 -2.46 5.74 -1.28
CA LEU A 45 -1.03 5.45 -1.18
C LEU A 45 -0.76 4.28 -0.23
N ALA A 46 -1.43 4.24 0.93
CA ALA A 46 -1.29 3.13 1.87
C ALA A 46 -1.63 1.78 1.22
N ARG A 47 -2.68 1.73 0.40
CA ARG A 47 -3.10 0.53 -0.35
C ARG A 47 -2.04 0.08 -1.35
N TYR A 48 -1.51 1.02 -2.14
CA TYR A 48 -0.46 0.70 -3.11
C TYR A 48 0.85 0.27 -2.43
N LEU A 49 1.24 0.92 -1.34
CA LEU A 49 2.42 0.54 -0.55
C LEU A 49 2.32 -0.90 -0.03
N ASP A 50 1.20 -1.26 0.61
CA ASP A 50 0.99 -2.61 1.10
C ASP A 50 0.94 -3.62 -0.05
N ARG A 51 0.22 -3.33 -1.13
CA ARG A 51 0.09 -4.24 -2.28
C ARG A 51 1.43 -4.52 -2.95
N VAL A 52 2.24 -3.48 -3.18
CA VAL A 52 3.61 -3.63 -3.72
C VAL A 52 4.47 -4.48 -2.78
N ALA A 53 4.43 -4.20 -1.47
CA ALA A 53 5.20 -4.96 -0.48
C ALA A 53 4.76 -6.42 -0.38
N PHE A 54 3.46 -6.70 -0.46
CA PHE A 54 2.91 -8.06 -0.44
C PHE A 54 3.30 -8.85 -1.69
N LEU A 55 3.08 -8.29 -2.88
CA LEU A 55 3.41 -8.98 -4.14
C LEU A 55 4.91 -9.17 -4.31
N SER A 56 5.72 -8.20 -3.91
CA SER A 56 7.18 -8.33 -3.93
C SER A 56 7.65 -9.46 -2.99
N ARG A 57 7.08 -9.55 -1.77
CA ARG A 57 7.37 -10.67 -0.86
C ARG A 57 7.00 -12.01 -1.49
N CYS A 58 5.81 -12.13 -2.06
CA CYS A 58 5.37 -13.36 -2.72
C CYS A 58 6.30 -13.77 -3.87
N LEU A 59 6.71 -12.81 -4.71
CA LEU A 59 7.62 -13.06 -5.82
C LEU A 59 8.99 -13.56 -5.33
N ASN A 60 9.55 -12.94 -4.28
CA ASN A 60 10.87 -13.29 -3.75
C ASN A 60 10.90 -14.72 -3.18
N VAL A 61 9.83 -15.14 -2.51
CA VAL A 61 9.72 -16.51 -1.96
C VAL A 61 9.03 -17.49 -2.91
N ARG A 62 8.86 -17.12 -4.19
CA ARG A 62 8.29 -17.98 -5.23
C ARG A 62 6.88 -18.49 -4.91
N LEU A 63 6.08 -17.64 -4.28
CA LEU A 63 4.68 -17.91 -3.95
C LEU A 63 3.75 -17.13 -4.88
N ILE A 64 2.63 -17.77 -5.25
CA ILE A 64 1.56 -17.13 -6.00
C ILE A 64 0.34 -17.02 -5.08
N PRO A 65 -0.12 -15.80 -4.77
CA PRO A 65 -1.35 -15.57 -4.00
C PRO A 65 -2.54 -16.23 -4.69
N GLU A 66 -3.52 -16.68 -3.91
CA GLU A 66 -4.71 -17.33 -4.46
C GLU A 66 -5.49 -16.43 -5.42
N THR A 67 -5.47 -15.11 -5.17
CA THR A 67 -6.09 -14.10 -6.03
C THR A 67 -5.49 -14.01 -7.43
N HIS A 68 -4.26 -14.48 -7.63
CA HIS A 68 -3.59 -14.50 -8.94
C HIS A 68 -3.47 -15.90 -9.53
N LYS A 69 -3.97 -16.95 -8.83
CA LYS A 69 -3.97 -18.32 -9.35
C LYS A 69 -5.05 -18.46 -10.40
N LEU A 70 -4.61 -18.64 -11.64
CA LEU A 70 -5.50 -19.01 -12.74
C LEU A 70 -5.97 -20.45 -12.55
N LYS A 71 -7.28 -20.64 -12.59
CA LYS A 71 -7.94 -21.95 -12.55
C LYS A 71 -8.90 -22.04 -13.73
N ASN A 72 -9.02 -23.22 -14.32
CA ASN A 72 -10.02 -23.49 -15.34
C ASN A 72 -10.75 -24.78 -14.96
N GLU A 73 -12.03 -24.67 -14.61
CA GLU A 73 -12.85 -25.81 -14.17
C GLU A 73 -13.24 -26.73 -15.33
N ASN A 74 -13.18 -26.23 -16.57
CA ASN A 74 -13.62 -26.94 -17.77
C ASN A 74 -12.51 -27.75 -18.44
N VAL A 75 -11.27 -27.69 -17.92
CA VAL A 75 -10.11 -28.39 -18.50
C VAL A 75 -9.58 -29.39 -17.49
N GLN A 76 -9.33 -30.62 -17.94
CA GLN A 76 -8.67 -31.61 -17.09
C GLN A 76 -7.33 -31.08 -16.59
N ASN A 77 -7.14 -31.14 -15.27
CA ASN A 77 -5.90 -30.76 -14.60
C ASN A 77 -4.79 -31.78 -14.89
N THR A 78 -4.24 -31.73 -16.10
CA THR A 78 -3.01 -32.42 -16.45
C THR A 78 -1.81 -31.60 -15.97
N ALA A 79 -0.67 -32.26 -15.69
CA ALA A 79 0.55 -31.58 -15.26
C ALA A 79 1.00 -30.46 -16.23
N LYS A 80 0.79 -30.66 -17.54
CA LYS A 80 1.08 -29.65 -18.57
C LYS A 80 0.18 -28.42 -18.43
N VAL A 81 -1.13 -28.60 -18.30
CA VAL A 81 -2.10 -27.50 -18.12
C VAL A 81 -1.79 -26.73 -16.84
N THR A 82 -1.54 -27.45 -15.74
CA THR A 82 -1.12 -26.85 -14.47
C THR A 82 0.12 -25.97 -14.63
N THR A 83 1.16 -26.46 -15.31
CA THR A 83 2.41 -25.72 -15.51
C THR A 83 2.16 -24.43 -16.31
N ILE A 84 1.37 -24.51 -17.37
CA ILE A 84 0.98 -23.35 -18.17
C ILE A 84 0.21 -22.33 -17.32
N LEU A 85 -0.82 -22.78 -16.59
CA LEU A 85 -1.62 -21.91 -15.71
C LEU A 85 -0.76 -21.23 -14.65
N MET A 86 0.20 -21.93 -14.06
CA MET A 86 1.12 -21.35 -13.08
C MET A 86 2.06 -20.33 -13.69
N LYS A 87 2.62 -20.60 -14.88
CA LYS A 87 3.46 -19.64 -15.62
C LYS A 87 2.69 -18.35 -15.93
N HIS A 88 1.42 -18.46 -16.33
CA HIS A 88 0.57 -17.30 -16.57
C HIS A 88 0.12 -16.60 -15.27
N SER A 89 -0.11 -17.35 -14.19
CA SER A 89 -0.40 -16.79 -12.86
C SER A 89 0.76 -15.93 -12.35
N LYS A 90 2.00 -16.39 -12.53
CA LYS A 90 3.22 -15.62 -12.23
C LYS A 90 3.29 -14.35 -13.08
N LYS A 91 3.03 -14.44 -14.39
CA LYS A 91 3.01 -13.28 -15.30
C LYS A 91 1.96 -12.26 -14.86
N LEU A 92 0.75 -12.71 -14.50
CA LEU A 92 -0.32 -11.85 -14.00
C LEU A 92 0.10 -11.14 -12.71
N MET A 93 0.70 -11.87 -11.77
CA MET A 93 1.21 -11.30 -10.51
C MET A 93 2.30 -10.24 -10.76
N LYS A 94 3.24 -10.49 -11.68
CA LYS A 94 4.28 -9.53 -12.05
C LYS A 94 3.70 -8.27 -12.70
N ALA A 95 2.76 -8.43 -13.62
CA ALA A 95 2.08 -7.30 -14.24
C ALA A 95 1.29 -6.46 -13.22
N ASP A 96 0.60 -7.11 -12.27
CA ASP A 96 -0.08 -6.42 -11.16
C ASP A 96 0.93 -5.66 -10.28
N LEU A 97 2.07 -6.28 -9.94
CA LEU A 97 3.13 -5.62 -9.17
C LEU A 97 3.67 -4.38 -9.88
N ASP A 98 3.98 -4.46 -11.17
CA ASP A 98 4.49 -3.34 -11.95
C ASP A 98 3.44 -2.22 -12.08
N HIS A 99 2.17 -2.56 -12.30
CA HIS A 99 1.08 -1.60 -12.28
C HIS A 99 0.96 -0.88 -10.92
N ASN A 100 1.02 -1.62 -9.80
CA ASN A 100 0.93 -1.02 -8.47
C ASN A 100 2.14 -0.13 -8.15
N ARG A 101 3.35 -0.45 -8.64
CA ARG A 101 4.53 0.42 -8.53
C ARG A 101 4.34 1.75 -9.26
N LEU A 102 3.85 1.69 -10.51
CA LEU A 102 3.55 2.90 -11.29
C LEU A 102 2.47 3.75 -10.63
N ARG A 103 1.40 3.12 -10.12
CA ARG A 103 0.32 3.84 -9.42
C ARG A 103 0.78 4.45 -8.11
N LYS A 104 1.63 3.75 -7.34
CA LYS A 104 2.26 4.30 -6.14
C LYS A 104 2.98 5.61 -6.45
N GLU A 105 3.88 5.60 -7.44
CA GLU A 105 4.65 6.79 -7.83
C GLU A 105 3.73 7.93 -8.32
N GLN A 106 2.68 7.60 -9.08
CA GLN A 106 1.70 8.58 -9.54
C GLN A 106 0.96 9.25 -8.36
N VAL A 107 0.55 8.47 -7.36
CA VAL A 107 -0.14 8.98 -6.17
C VAL A 107 0.81 9.84 -5.31
N GLU A 108 2.08 9.43 -5.15
CA GLU A 108 3.10 10.23 -4.46
C GLU A 108 3.28 11.62 -5.11
N LYS A 109 3.44 11.67 -6.43
CA LYS A 109 3.52 12.94 -7.19
C LYS A 109 2.24 13.77 -7.06
N ASN A 110 1.07 13.14 -7.05
CA ASN A 110 -0.20 13.84 -6.87
C ASN A 110 -0.33 14.43 -5.46
N LEU A 111 0.12 13.71 -4.42
CA LEU A 111 0.15 14.20 -3.04
C LEU A 111 1.06 15.42 -2.89
N GLU A 112 2.25 15.40 -3.50
CA GLU A 112 3.17 16.54 -3.50
C GLU A 112 2.55 17.78 -4.16
N ARG A 113 1.97 17.61 -5.36
CA ARG A 113 1.29 18.69 -6.08
C ARG A 113 0.12 19.24 -5.28
N LEU A 114 -0.63 18.37 -4.62
CA LEU A 114 -1.79 18.78 -3.83
C LEU A 114 -1.36 19.47 -2.53
N MET A 115 -0.28 19.04 -1.89
CA MET A 115 0.34 19.73 -0.76
C MET A 115 0.81 21.13 -1.16
N TYR A 116 1.45 21.27 -2.32
CA TYR A 116 1.83 22.58 -2.85
C TYR A 116 0.60 23.48 -3.11
N LYS A 117 -0.48 22.93 -3.66
CA LYS A 117 -1.75 23.64 -3.84
C LYS A 117 -2.37 24.04 -2.50
N MET A 118 -2.36 23.16 -1.50
CA MET A 118 -2.85 23.45 -0.15
C MET A 118 -2.06 24.57 0.51
N LYS A 119 -0.73 24.62 0.37
CA LYS A 119 0.11 25.73 0.86
C LYS A 119 -0.29 27.10 0.29
N LYS A 120 -0.82 27.15 -0.94
CA LYS A 120 -1.31 28.39 -1.56
C LYS A 120 -2.70 28.80 -1.08
N LEU A 121 -3.55 27.82 -0.76
CA LEU A 121 -4.94 28.05 -0.33
C LEU A 121 -5.04 28.31 1.18
N VAL A 122 -4.34 27.52 1.98
CA VAL A 122 -4.36 27.57 3.45
C VAL A 122 -3.18 28.44 3.90
N LYS A 123 -3.48 29.70 4.22
CA LYS A 123 -2.45 30.67 4.63
C LYS A 123 -1.94 30.44 6.06
N CYS A 124 -2.76 29.86 6.94
CA CYS A 124 -2.33 29.54 8.31
C CYS A 124 -1.49 28.27 8.33
N ARG A 125 -0.26 28.40 8.83
CA ARG A 125 0.67 27.28 8.95
C ARG A 125 0.17 26.20 9.90
N ASP A 126 -0.53 26.57 10.97
CA ASP A 126 -0.98 25.61 11.98
C ASP A 126 -2.16 24.78 11.49
N ASP A 127 -3.10 25.38 10.75
CA ASP A 127 -4.17 24.62 10.08
C ASP A 127 -3.59 23.65 9.05
N LEU A 128 -2.58 24.08 8.27
CA LEU A 128 -1.93 23.20 7.30
C LEU A 128 -1.21 22.02 7.97
N LYS A 129 -0.48 22.28 9.07
CA LYS A 129 0.16 21.22 9.87
C LYS A 129 -0.88 20.25 10.44
N LEU A 130 -2.00 20.77 10.94
CA LEU A 130 -3.07 19.98 11.51
C LEU A 130 -3.72 19.07 10.46
N ILE A 131 -4.05 19.60 9.28
CA ILE A 131 -4.53 18.80 8.13
C ILE A 131 -3.54 17.68 7.81
N HIS A 132 -2.26 18.03 7.66
CA HIS A 132 -1.23 17.05 7.33
C HIS A 132 -1.09 15.98 8.42
N SER A 133 -1.13 16.37 9.69
CA SER A 133 -1.07 15.47 10.84
C SER A 133 -2.24 14.48 10.86
N ILE A 134 -3.47 14.96 10.68
CA ILE A 134 -4.67 14.10 10.62
C ILE A 134 -4.51 13.08 9.49
N CYS A 135 -4.19 13.56 8.28
CA CYS A 135 -4.02 12.68 7.11
C CYS A 135 -2.90 11.65 7.31
N HIS A 136 -1.80 12.05 7.96
CA HIS A 136 -0.67 11.15 8.22
C HIS A 136 -1.02 10.07 9.26
N VAL A 137 -1.76 10.43 10.31
CA VAL A 137 -2.26 9.47 11.30
C VAL A 137 -3.18 8.44 10.65
N ASP A 138 -4.14 8.89 9.85
CA ASP A 138 -5.08 8.01 9.16
C ASP A 138 -4.39 7.11 8.12
N HIS A 139 -3.44 7.67 7.36
CA HIS A 139 -2.58 6.90 6.45
C HIS A 139 -1.86 5.77 7.20
N ASN A 140 -1.20 6.07 8.32
CA ASN A 140 -0.47 5.09 9.10
C ASN A 140 -1.39 4.02 9.70
N LYS A 141 -2.58 4.42 10.14
CA LYS A 141 -3.60 3.51 10.68
C LYS A 141 -4.08 2.53 9.61
N GLU A 142 -4.43 3.04 8.43
CA GLU A 142 -4.85 2.19 7.30
C GLU A 142 -3.70 1.29 6.83
N LEU A 143 -2.48 1.82 6.70
CA LEU A 143 -1.32 1.03 6.29
C LEU A 143 -1.06 -0.13 7.26
N LYS A 144 -1.10 0.11 8.58
CA LYS A 144 -0.92 -0.94 9.59
C LYS A 144 -2.02 -2.00 9.52
N LYS A 145 -3.27 -1.59 9.31
CA LYS A 145 -4.41 -2.50 9.14
C LYS A 145 -4.21 -3.41 7.92
N LEU A 146 -3.85 -2.83 6.77
CA LEU A 146 -3.58 -3.56 5.53
C LEU A 146 -2.38 -4.51 5.69
N GLN A 147 -1.28 -4.05 6.26
CA GLN A 147 -0.09 -4.86 6.52
C GLN A 147 -0.38 -6.05 7.45
N THR A 148 -1.25 -5.87 8.43
CA THR A 148 -1.66 -6.96 9.33
C THR A 148 -2.43 -8.03 8.57
N ALA A 149 -3.37 -7.63 7.71
CA ALA A 149 -4.12 -8.54 6.85
C ALA A 149 -3.20 -9.24 5.83
N SER A 150 -2.36 -8.49 5.13
CA SER A 150 -1.45 -9.03 4.11
C SER A 150 -0.39 -9.97 4.70
N ARG A 151 0.08 -9.71 5.93
CA ARG A 151 0.96 -10.64 6.68
C ARG A 151 0.24 -11.91 7.10
N ALA A 152 -1.03 -11.84 7.49
CA ALA A 152 -1.82 -13.02 7.80
C ALA A 152 -2.05 -13.89 6.55
N GLU A 153 -2.40 -13.26 5.42
CA GLU A 153 -2.52 -13.93 4.12
C GLU A 153 -1.20 -14.60 3.71
N PHE A 154 -0.09 -13.87 3.81
CA PHE A 154 1.23 -14.39 3.46
C PHE A 154 1.63 -15.60 4.32
N ARG A 155 1.36 -15.59 5.63
CA ARG A 155 1.60 -16.73 6.51
C ARG A 155 0.75 -17.94 6.12
N LYS A 156 -0.53 -17.74 5.81
CA LYS A 156 -1.42 -18.80 5.32
C LYS A 156 -0.92 -19.41 4.01
N LEU A 157 -0.41 -18.58 3.09
CA LEU A 157 0.22 -19.05 1.86
C LEU A 157 1.43 -19.93 2.17
N LEU A 158 2.36 -19.46 3.02
CA LEU A 158 3.54 -20.24 3.41
C LEU A 158 3.18 -21.62 4.01
N GLU A 159 2.17 -21.69 4.87
CA GLU A 159 1.70 -22.96 5.44
C GLU A 159 1.13 -23.90 4.37
N THR A 160 0.38 -23.36 3.42
CA THR A 160 -0.21 -24.12 2.32
C THR A 160 0.87 -24.69 1.39
N TYR A 161 1.94 -23.93 1.17
CA TYR A 161 3.04 -24.30 0.27
C TYR A 161 4.17 -25.10 0.94
N ARG A 162 4.30 -25.06 2.27
CA ARG A 162 5.20 -25.95 3.04
C ARG A 162 4.76 -27.42 3.05
N LYS A 163 3.47 -27.67 2.83
CA LYS A 163 2.99 -29.02 2.51
C LYS A 163 3.48 -29.32 1.09
N PRO A 164 4.26 -30.39 0.84
CA PRO A 164 4.93 -30.61 -0.43
C PRO A 164 3.90 -30.68 -1.56
N SER A 165 3.73 -29.55 -2.23
CA SER A 165 2.88 -29.42 -3.39
C SER A 165 3.81 -29.39 -4.58
N LYS A 166 3.74 -30.41 -5.45
CA LYS A 166 4.49 -30.52 -6.72
C LYS A 166 4.29 -29.32 -7.67
N TYR A 167 3.49 -28.32 -7.28
CA TYR A 167 2.99 -27.22 -8.09
C TYR A 167 3.86 -25.95 -8.06
N THR A 168 4.67 -25.68 -7.02
CA THR A 168 5.48 -24.45 -6.95
C THR A 168 6.73 -24.50 -7.78
N ASP A 169 7.41 -25.64 -7.76
CA ASP A 169 8.71 -25.80 -8.42
C ASP A 169 8.58 -25.64 -9.94
N LEU A 170 7.42 -25.97 -10.50
CA LEU A 170 7.10 -25.81 -11.92
C LEU A 170 6.92 -24.35 -12.39
N ALA A 171 6.60 -23.43 -11.49
CA ALA A 171 6.37 -22.02 -11.85
C ALA A 171 7.67 -21.20 -11.89
N PHE A 172 8.72 -21.71 -11.25
CA PHE A 172 10.01 -21.06 -11.08
C PHE A 172 11.19 -21.97 -11.48
N SER A 173 10.89 -23.05 -12.22
CA SER A 173 11.88 -24.05 -12.66
C SER A 173 12.96 -23.46 -13.56
N ASP A 174 12.63 -22.40 -14.29
CA ASP A 174 13.51 -21.78 -15.29
C ASP A 174 14.38 -20.65 -14.70
N GLU A 175 14.26 -20.35 -13.39
CA GLU A 175 15.00 -19.27 -12.73
C GLU A 175 15.86 -19.83 -11.60
N GLU A 176 17.16 -19.48 -11.57
CA GLU A 176 18.01 -19.74 -10.41
C GLU A 176 17.44 -19.04 -9.16
N PRO A 177 17.55 -19.65 -7.96
CA PRO A 177 17.24 -18.96 -6.72
C PRO A 177 17.96 -17.62 -6.66
N PRO A 178 17.36 -16.56 -6.07
CA PRO A 178 18.11 -15.35 -5.79
C PRO A 178 19.36 -15.75 -5.01
N LYS A 179 20.55 -15.47 -5.54
CA LYS A 179 21.79 -15.67 -4.79
C LYS A 179 21.67 -14.83 -3.52
N ASP A 180 21.69 -15.47 -2.37
CA ASP A 180 21.92 -14.81 -1.11
C ASP A 180 23.28 -14.12 -1.22
N SER A 181 23.27 -12.80 -1.41
CA SER A 181 24.46 -12.00 -1.23
C SER A 181 24.69 -11.88 0.27
N ASP A 182 25.38 -12.85 0.85
CA ASP A 182 26.26 -12.64 2.02
C ASP A 182 27.03 -13.93 2.35
N SER A 183 28.28 -13.97 1.90
CA SER A 183 29.35 -14.75 2.53
C SER A 183 30.73 -14.30 2.01
N SER A 184 31.25 -13.20 2.56
CA SER A 184 32.71 -12.98 2.61
C SER A 184 33.21 -13.06 4.05
N SER A 185 33.24 -14.28 4.58
CA SER A 185 34.41 -14.81 5.30
C SER A 185 35.44 -15.18 4.21
N THR A 186 36.73 -14.89 4.22
CA THR A 186 37.77 -14.64 5.23
C THR A 186 38.79 -13.66 4.56
N ASP A 187 39.76 -13.02 5.23
CA ASP A 187 40.97 -13.63 5.77
C ASP A 187 41.67 -12.74 6.79
N SER A 188 42.33 -13.43 7.71
CA SER A 188 43.26 -12.89 8.68
C SER A 188 44.60 -12.66 7.98
N ASP A 189 45.28 -11.57 8.35
CA ASP A 189 46.75 -11.50 8.42
C ASP A 189 47.11 -10.76 9.72
#